data_AF-A0A9W7ZF03-F1
#
_entry.id   AF-A0A9W7ZF03-F1
#
_cell.length_a   1.000
_cell.length_b   1.000
_cell.length_c   1.000
_cell.angle_alpha   90.00
_cell.angle_beta   90.00
_cell.angle_gamma   90.00
#
_symmetry.space_group_name_H-M   'P 1'
#
loop_
_entity.id
_entity.type
_entity.pdbx_description
1 polymer ?
#
loop_
_entity_poly.entity_id
_entity_poly.type
_entity_poly.pdbx_seq_one_letter_code
_entity_poly.pdbx_strand_id
1 'polypeptide(L)'
;MRPDMFSSSQLRRNFRKLSLVLHPDKNPEGEQQFILVQHAYNVLSDPLTRFVYNHAGEAAVKCQTCKSVSDFMLAAIPRRLAMYLTFIMGSVAMQVFRIGRYGTYWRYIAIGSFAALELAMMTRSTDPLVIRLLLQLAPHRTSFEMAQILQQVMVCFFIAMNQIGPQFVPRESNVNTVALAKQLLTITKNTKTEVLGKADRLAGFYKNTGLERHLSESFASELQLGMTIGTSRKFREEYIDKLNCERTKVDAE
;
A
#
# COMPACT_ATOMS: atom_id res chain seq x y z
N MET A 1 -11.78 10.48 -32.59
CA MET A 1 -10.37 10.65 -33.01
C MET A 1 -9.67 11.63 -32.10
N ARG A 2 -8.41 11.35 -31.72
CA ARG A 2 -7.61 12.19 -30.83
C ARG A 2 -7.25 13.53 -31.51
N PRO A 3 -7.21 14.67 -30.80
CA PRO A 3 -7.05 15.99 -31.42
C PRO A 3 -5.73 16.18 -32.14
N ASP A 4 -4.67 15.47 -31.77
CA ASP A 4 -3.32 15.43 -32.38
C ASP A 4 -3.28 14.81 -33.79
N MET A 5 -4.30 14.04 -34.18
CA MET A 5 -4.33 13.39 -35.50
C MET A 5 -4.75 14.31 -36.65
N PHE A 6 -5.33 15.48 -36.37
CA PHE A 6 -5.75 16.41 -37.42
C PHE A 6 -4.59 17.27 -37.94
N SER A 7 -4.42 17.30 -39.26
CA SER A 7 -3.58 18.32 -39.92
C SER A 7 -4.24 19.70 -39.83
N SER A 8 -3.46 20.77 -39.85
CA SER A 8 -3.96 22.16 -39.80
C SER A 8 -4.98 22.47 -40.90
N SER A 9 -4.79 21.88 -42.10
CA SER A 9 -5.72 22.00 -43.22
C SER A 9 -7.07 21.32 -42.96
N GLN A 10 -7.04 20.13 -42.35
CA GLN A 10 -8.24 19.38 -41.96
C GLN A 10 -9.00 20.10 -40.85
N LEU A 11 -8.29 20.65 -39.86
CA LEU A 11 -8.88 21.43 -38.78
C LEU A 11 -9.65 22.65 -39.32
N ARG A 12 -9.00 23.44 -40.20
CA ARG A 12 -9.64 24.59 -40.87
C ARG A 12 -10.86 24.18 -41.71
N ARG A 13 -10.75 23.08 -42.46
CA ARG A 13 -11.86 22.56 -43.28
C ARG A 13 -13.05 22.14 -42.42
N ASN A 14 -12.81 21.44 -41.32
CA ASN A 14 -13.86 20.97 -40.42
C ASN A 14 -14.52 22.13 -39.67
N PHE A 15 -13.73 23.10 -39.21
CA PHE A 15 -14.24 24.32 -38.60
C PHE A 15 -15.18 25.06 -39.56
N ARG A 16 -14.74 25.34 -40.79
CA ARG A 16 -15.58 26.03 -41.80
C ARG A 16 -16.91 25.32 -42.04
N LYS A 17 -16.91 23.98 -42.11
CA LYS A 17 -18.14 23.19 -42.26
C LYS A 17 -19.08 23.35 -41.07
N LEU A 18 -18.56 23.21 -39.85
CA LEU A 18 -19.36 23.30 -38.62
C LEU A 18 -19.89 24.72 -38.40
N SER A 19 -19.07 25.75 -38.66
CA SER A 19 -19.47 27.16 -38.55
C SER A 19 -20.60 27.52 -39.51
N LEU A 20 -20.65 26.94 -40.72
CA LEU A 20 -21.73 27.20 -41.68
C LEU A 20 -23.07 26.57 -41.25
N VAL A 21 -23.03 25.46 -40.52
CA VAL A 21 -24.22 24.75 -40.02
C VAL A 21 -24.74 25.40 -38.74
N LEU A 22 -23.84 25.82 -37.85
CA LEU A 22 -24.16 26.37 -36.52
C LEU A 22 -24.23 27.91 -36.49
N HIS A 23 -24.16 28.58 -37.65
CA HIS A 23 -24.19 30.04 -37.68
C HIS A 23 -25.49 30.57 -37.04
N PRO A 24 -25.43 31.58 -36.16
CA PRO A 24 -26.61 32.08 -35.42
C PRO A 24 -27.73 32.57 -36.34
N ASP A 25 -27.40 33.05 -37.54
CA ASP A 25 -28.35 33.44 -38.59
C ASP A 25 -29.20 32.26 -39.13
N LYS A 26 -28.64 31.05 -39.13
CA LYS A 26 -29.32 29.85 -39.67
C LYS A 26 -29.89 28.95 -38.58
N ASN A 27 -29.30 28.98 -37.39
CA ASN A 27 -29.73 28.20 -36.25
C ASN A 27 -29.62 29.03 -34.96
N PRO A 28 -30.67 29.78 -34.59
CA PRO A 28 -30.66 30.64 -33.41
C PRO A 28 -30.55 29.85 -32.08
N GLU A 29 -30.93 28.56 -32.05
CA GLU A 29 -30.70 27.70 -30.87
C GLU A 29 -29.28 27.12 -30.80
N GLY A 30 -28.51 27.25 -31.89
CA GLY A 30 -27.16 26.69 -32.04
C GLY A 30 -26.03 27.57 -31.48
N GLU A 31 -26.34 28.75 -30.93
CA GLU A 31 -25.34 29.74 -30.50
C GLU A 31 -24.31 29.15 -29.53
N GLN A 32 -24.76 28.39 -28.52
CA GLN A 32 -23.87 27.76 -27.54
C GLN A 32 -22.90 26.76 -28.19
N GLN A 33 -23.39 25.99 -29.17
CA GLN A 33 -22.57 25.03 -29.90
C GLN A 33 -21.56 25.74 -30.80
N PHE A 34 -21.95 26.85 -31.40
CA PHE A 34 -21.05 27.67 -32.21
C PHE A 34 -19.91 28.25 -31.36
N ILE A 35 -20.21 28.81 -30.19
CA ILE A 35 -19.20 29.32 -29.24
C ILE A 35 -18.23 28.20 -28.85
N LEU A 36 -18.75 26.98 -28.58
CA LEU A 36 -17.93 25.84 -28.22
C LEU A 36 -17.00 25.39 -29.37
N VAL A 37 -17.51 25.34 -30.60
CA VAL A 37 -16.72 25.00 -31.79
C VAL A 37 -15.65 26.06 -32.06
N GLN A 38 -15.98 27.33 -31.89
CA GLN A 38 -15.02 28.44 -32.04
C GLN A 38 -13.92 28.36 -30.97
N HIS A 39 -14.29 28.13 -29.72
CA HIS A 39 -13.34 27.93 -28.63
C HIS A 39 -12.43 26.72 -28.90
N ALA A 40 -13.00 25.58 -29.31
CA ALA A 40 -12.23 24.38 -29.66
C ALA A 40 -11.25 24.64 -30.81
N TYR A 41 -11.67 25.36 -31.86
CA TYR A 41 -10.77 25.73 -32.95
C TYR A 41 -9.63 26.63 -32.47
N ASN A 42 -9.91 27.64 -31.65
CA ASN A 42 -8.88 28.54 -31.12
C ASN A 42 -7.81 27.77 -30.35
N VAL A 43 -8.21 26.86 -29.45
CA VAL A 43 -7.28 26.02 -28.65
C VAL A 43 -6.51 25.01 -29.50
N LEU A 44 -7.12 24.46 -30.55
CA LEU A 44 -6.48 23.45 -31.41
C LEU A 44 -5.65 24.07 -32.54
N SER A 45 -5.83 25.35 -32.83
CA SER A 45 -5.17 26.03 -33.96
C SER A 45 -3.69 26.26 -33.72
N ASP A 46 -3.30 26.57 -32.49
CA ASP A 46 -1.92 26.80 -32.10
C ASP A 46 -1.30 25.50 -31.54
N PRO A 47 -0.11 25.07 -32.04
CA PRO A 47 0.55 23.85 -31.58
C PRO A 47 0.86 23.86 -30.08
N LEU A 48 1.16 25.02 -29.48
CA LEU A 48 1.48 25.11 -28.05
C LEU A 48 0.25 24.84 -27.19
N THR A 49 -0.83 25.59 -27.41
CA THR A 49 -2.10 25.41 -26.68
C THR A 49 -2.71 24.03 -26.93
N ARG A 50 -2.57 23.46 -28.13
CA ARG A 50 -2.94 22.07 -28.44
C ARG A 50 -2.15 21.05 -27.61
N PHE A 51 -0.83 21.23 -27.47
CA PHE A 51 0.00 20.36 -26.64
C PHE A 51 -0.41 20.44 -25.16
N VAL A 52 -0.57 21.65 -24.64
CA VAL A 52 -1.01 21.89 -23.26
C VAL A 52 -2.38 21.27 -23.02
N TYR A 53 -3.33 21.44 -23.94
CA TYR A 53 -4.66 20.85 -23.84
C TYR A 53 -4.61 19.32 -23.74
N ASN A 54 -3.82 18.67 -24.60
CA ASN A 54 -3.71 17.21 -24.63
C ASN A 54 -3.12 16.61 -23.34
N HIS A 55 -2.19 17.32 -22.71
CA HIS A 55 -1.46 16.82 -21.53
C HIS A 55 -2.03 17.33 -20.20
N ALA A 56 -2.50 18.57 -20.11
CA ALA A 56 -2.91 19.23 -18.87
C ALA A 56 -4.41 19.54 -18.79
N GLY A 57 -5.13 19.40 -19.91
CA GLY A 57 -6.57 19.63 -20.02
C GLY A 57 -6.94 21.11 -20.14
N GLU A 58 -8.25 21.38 -20.22
CA GLU A 58 -8.79 22.73 -20.49
C GLU A 58 -8.40 23.77 -19.43
N ALA A 59 -8.34 23.38 -18.16
CA ALA A 59 -8.02 24.33 -17.08
C ALA A 59 -6.61 24.91 -17.19
N ALA A 60 -5.66 24.18 -17.78
CA ALA A 60 -4.31 24.67 -17.98
C ALA A 60 -4.26 25.75 -19.07
N VAL A 61 -5.07 25.59 -20.13
CA VAL A 61 -5.12 26.52 -21.28
C VAL A 61 -5.69 27.90 -20.88
N LYS A 62 -6.50 27.97 -19.82
CA LYS A 62 -7.10 29.21 -19.32
C LYS A 62 -6.10 30.17 -18.64
N CYS A 63 -4.85 29.75 -18.42
CA CYS A 63 -3.82 30.61 -17.84
C CYS A 63 -3.44 31.75 -18.80
N GLN A 64 -3.88 32.98 -18.49
CA GLN A 64 -3.58 34.17 -19.31
C GLN A 64 -2.14 34.69 -19.14
N THR A 65 -1.49 34.39 -18.01
CA THR A 65 -0.12 34.86 -17.70
C THR A 65 0.97 33.93 -18.22
N CYS A 66 0.61 32.74 -18.71
CA CYS A 66 1.54 31.70 -19.15
C CYS A 66 2.01 31.95 -20.58
N LYS A 67 3.33 31.87 -20.84
CA LYS A 67 3.93 32.06 -22.18
C LYS A 67 4.63 30.82 -22.70
N SER A 68 5.23 30.04 -21.80
CA SER A 68 5.96 28.82 -22.12
C SER A 68 5.19 27.56 -21.70
N VAL A 69 5.47 26.43 -22.36
CA VAL A 69 4.93 25.11 -21.99
C VAL A 69 5.18 24.81 -20.50
N SER A 70 6.34 25.21 -19.97
CA SER A 70 6.67 25.05 -18.55
C SER A 70 5.66 25.75 -17.64
N ASP A 71 5.26 26.97 -17.99
CA ASP A 71 4.37 27.79 -17.16
C ASP A 71 2.96 27.19 -17.14
N PHE A 72 2.50 26.74 -18.30
CA PHE A 72 1.22 26.03 -18.44
C PHE A 72 1.20 24.72 -17.64
N MET A 73 2.29 23.96 -17.66
CA MET A 73 2.39 22.71 -16.89
C MET A 73 2.40 22.99 -15.40
N LEU A 74 3.19 23.97 -14.94
CA LEU A 74 3.26 24.38 -13.54
C LEU A 74 1.90 24.85 -13.01
N ALA A 75 1.14 25.59 -13.81
CA ALA A 75 -0.22 26.01 -13.46
C ALA A 75 -1.20 24.83 -13.29
N ALA A 76 -0.96 23.71 -13.95
CA ALA A 76 -1.82 22.52 -13.89
C ALA A 76 -1.52 21.58 -12.71
N ILE A 77 -0.29 21.62 -12.18
CA ILE A 77 0.17 20.79 -11.05
C ILE A 77 -0.72 20.90 -9.81
N PRO A 78 -1.09 22.09 -9.28
CA PRO A 78 -1.80 22.17 -8.01
C PRO A 78 -3.15 21.43 -8.05
N ARG A 79 -3.85 21.46 -9.18
CA ARG A 79 -5.12 20.74 -9.35
C ARG A 79 -4.94 19.22 -9.28
N ARG A 80 -3.84 18.69 -9.83
CA ARG A 80 -3.54 17.25 -9.82
C ARG A 80 -3.04 16.79 -8.44
N LEU A 81 -2.13 17.56 -7.83
CA LEU A 81 -1.61 17.26 -6.50
C LEU A 81 -2.65 17.36 -5.39
N ALA A 82 -3.65 18.24 -5.54
CA ALA A 82 -4.73 18.39 -4.57
C ALA A 82 -5.42 17.04 -4.29
N MET A 83 -5.65 16.23 -5.31
CA MET A 83 -6.29 14.93 -5.13
C MET A 83 -5.42 13.94 -4.33
N TYR A 84 -4.12 13.89 -4.63
CA TYR A 84 -3.17 13.07 -3.86
C TYR A 84 -3.05 13.51 -2.41
N LEU A 85 -3.04 14.83 -2.16
CA LEU A 85 -3.09 15.38 -0.82
C LEU A 85 -4.36 14.92 -0.09
N THR A 86 -5.52 14.93 -0.75
CA THR A 86 -6.77 14.39 -0.18
C THR A 86 -6.62 12.91 0.20
N PHE A 87 -6.01 12.06 -0.64
CA PHE A 87 -5.81 10.64 -0.30
C PHE A 87 -4.81 10.41 0.83
N ILE A 88 -3.72 11.18 0.86
CA ILE A 88 -2.73 11.12 1.94
C ILE A 88 -3.40 11.54 3.24
N MET A 89 -4.11 12.67 3.25
CA MET A 89 -4.84 13.16 4.41
C MET A 89 -5.92 12.18 4.87
N GLY A 90 -6.71 11.61 3.96
CA GLY A 90 -7.69 10.57 4.28
C GLY A 90 -7.06 9.31 4.88
N SER A 91 -5.90 8.90 4.37
CA SER A 91 -5.15 7.75 4.88
C SER A 91 -4.54 8.01 6.25
N VAL A 92 -4.08 9.23 6.53
CA VAL A 92 -3.61 9.66 7.86
C VAL A 92 -4.77 9.76 8.84
N ALA A 93 -5.91 10.33 8.42
CA ALA A 93 -7.10 10.42 9.26
C ALA A 93 -7.59 9.03 9.70
N MET A 94 -7.65 8.06 8.78
CA MET A 94 -7.98 6.67 9.13
C MET A 94 -7.06 6.09 10.22
N GLN A 95 -5.78 6.42 10.21
CA GLN A 95 -4.84 6.00 11.26
C GLN A 95 -5.10 6.67 12.60
N VAL A 96 -5.36 7.99 12.60
CA VAL A 96 -5.64 8.78 13.80
C VAL A 96 -6.92 8.29 14.50
N PHE A 97 -7.99 8.07 13.73
CA PHE A 97 -9.26 7.57 14.24
C PHE A 97 -9.23 6.05 14.52
N ARG A 98 -8.10 5.37 14.29
CA ARG A 98 -7.91 3.91 14.42
C ARG A 98 -8.92 3.07 13.61
N ILE A 99 -9.47 3.64 12.54
CA ILE A 99 -10.41 2.98 11.64
C ILE A 99 -9.61 2.42 10.46
N GLY A 100 -9.55 1.09 10.33
CA GLY A 100 -8.90 0.44 9.18
C GLY A 100 -7.37 0.38 9.28
N ARG A 101 -6.86 -0.35 10.29
CA ARG A 101 -5.43 -0.75 10.42
C ARG A 101 -4.93 -1.64 9.29
N TYR A 102 -5.84 -2.26 8.56
CA TYR A 102 -5.52 -3.14 7.45
C TYR A 102 -5.09 -2.32 6.23
N GLY A 103 -3.99 -2.74 5.58
CA GLY A 103 -3.59 -2.22 4.29
C GLY A 103 -2.93 -0.84 4.28
N THR A 104 -2.58 -0.25 5.44
CA THR A 104 -1.94 1.09 5.51
C THR A 104 -0.71 1.19 4.60
N TYR A 105 0.17 0.18 4.61
CA TYR A 105 1.34 0.13 3.74
C TYR A 105 0.97 0.12 2.25
N TRP A 106 0.03 -0.73 1.87
CA TRP A 106 -0.45 -0.85 0.48
C TRP A 106 -1.12 0.41 -0.03
N ARG A 107 -1.80 1.16 0.84
CA ARG A 107 -2.37 2.47 0.51
C ARG A 107 -1.29 3.46 0.09
N TYR A 108 -0.20 3.56 0.85
CA TYR A 108 0.90 4.47 0.50
C TYR A 108 1.66 4.03 -0.75
N ILE A 109 1.85 2.72 -0.95
CA ILE A 109 2.43 2.19 -2.19
C ILE A 109 1.57 2.54 -3.39
N ALA A 110 0.25 2.33 -3.30
CA ALA A 110 -0.67 2.65 -4.39
C ALA A 110 -0.62 4.15 -4.70
N ILE A 111 -0.73 5.03 -3.69
CA ILE A 111 -0.62 6.48 -3.90
C ILE A 111 0.70 6.82 -4.62
N GLY A 112 1.83 6.28 -4.17
CA GLY A 112 3.13 6.52 -4.78
C GLY A 112 3.25 5.98 -6.21
N SER A 113 2.76 4.77 -6.48
CA SER A 113 2.82 4.15 -7.81
C SER A 113 1.95 4.88 -8.82
N PHE A 114 0.74 5.27 -8.42
CA PHE A 114 -0.19 6.01 -9.27
C PHE A 114 0.32 7.44 -9.54
N ALA A 115 0.86 8.12 -8.53
CA ALA A 115 1.48 9.44 -8.68
C ALA A 115 2.70 9.39 -9.61
N ALA A 116 3.57 8.38 -9.47
CA ALA A 116 4.72 8.20 -10.35
C ALA A 116 4.29 7.93 -11.81
N LEU A 117 3.26 7.11 -12.00
CA LEU A 117 2.71 6.82 -13.34
C LEU A 117 2.10 8.08 -13.97
N GLU A 118 1.40 8.90 -13.19
CA GLU A 118 0.87 10.19 -13.67
C GLU A 118 1.97 11.20 -14.02
N LEU A 119 3.02 11.29 -13.20
CA LEU A 119 4.15 12.17 -13.49
C LEU A 119 4.92 11.71 -14.74
N ALA A 120 5.07 10.39 -14.92
CA ALA A 120 5.65 9.82 -16.14
C ALA A 120 4.83 10.18 -17.39
N MET A 121 3.50 10.27 -17.27
CA MET A 121 2.63 10.73 -18.36
C MET A 121 2.79 12.21 -18.71
N MET A 122 3.14 13.06 -17.73
CA MET A 122 3.35 14.49 -17.98
C MET A 122 4.73 14.78 -18.54
N THR A 123 5.75 14.07 -18.06
CA THR A 123 7.15 14.33 -18.39
C THR A 123 7.59 13.66 -19.68
N ARG A 124 6.95 12.55 -20.08
CA ARG A 124 7.33 11.77 -21.26
C ARG A 124 6.36 11.99 -22.41
N SER A 125 6.88 12.46 -23.55
CA SER A 125 6.14 12.62 -24.80
C SER A 125 5.84 11.31 -25.53
N THR A 126 6.46 10.19 -25.11
CA THR A 126 6.22 8.85 -25.65
C THR A 126 5.33 8.04 -24.71
N ASP A 127 4.19 7.57 -25.21
CA ASP A 127 3.26 6.74 -24.45
C ASP A 127 3.94 5.41 -24.02
N PRO A 128 4.15 5.15 -22.70
CA PRO A 128 4.65 3.87 -22.21
C PRO A 128 3.73 2.71 -22.60
N LEU A 129 4.25 1.48 -22.62
CA LEU A 129 3.53 0.27 -23.07
C LEU A 129 2.16 0.08 -22.40
N VAL A 130 2.07 0.34 -21.10
CA VAL A 130 0.82 0.26 -20.32
C VAL A 130 -0.24 1.23 -20.86
N ILE A 131 0.19 2.40 -21.32
CA ILE A 131 -0.69 3.42 -21.88
C ILE A 131 -1.06 3.10 -23.32
N ARG A 132 -0.15 2.51 -24.11
CA ARG A 132 -0.51 1.98 -25.43
C ARG A 132 -1.59 0.90 -25.32
N LEU A 133 -1.48 0.02 -24.33
CA LEU A 133 -2.49 -1.00 -24.04
C LEU A 133 -3.83 -0.37 -23.62
N LEU A 134 -3.80 0.66 -22.76
CA LEU A 134 -5.01 1.40 -22.34
C LEU A 134 -5.63 2.22 -23.50
N LEU A 135 -4.81 2.80 -24.36
CA LEU A 135 -5.25 3.56 -25.54
C LEU A 135 -5.83 2.64 -26.63
N GLN A 136 -5.43 1.37 -26.69
CA GLN A 136 -6.12 0.37 -27.52
C GLN A 136 -7.57 0.15 -27.06
N LEU A 137 -7.82 0.23 -25.74
CA LEU A 137 -9.16 0.07 -25.18
C LEU A 137 -10.04 1.32 -25.41
N ALA A 138 -9.45 2.52 -25.41
CA ALA A 138 -10.16 3.78 -25.56
C ALA A 138 -9.38 4.79 -26.45
N PRO A 139 -9.41 4.60 -27.79
CA PRO A 139 -8.58 5.37 -28.72
C PRO A 139 -9.01 6.84 -28.90
N HIS A 140 -10.15 7.26 -28.34
CA HIS A 140 -10.63 8.63 -28.48
C HIS A 140 -10.13 9.58 -27.38
N ARG A 141 -9.62 9.07 -26.25
CA ARG A 141 -9.32 9.88 -25.08
C ARG A 141 -7.93 10.53 -25.16
N THR A 142 -7.81 11.71 -24.56
CA THR A 142 -6.55 12.45 -24.39
C THR A 142 -5.74 11.89 -23.21
N SER A 143 -4.42 12.15 -23.18
CA SER A 143 -3.56 11.75 -22.05
C SER A 143 -4.05 12.34 -20.72
N PHE A 144 -4.60 13.56 -20.76
CA PHE A 144 -5.24 14.18 -19.60
C PHE A 144 -6.45 13.36 -19.09
N GLU A 145 -7.38 12.98 -19.97
CA GLU A 145 -8.55 12.19 -19.58
C GLU A 145 -8.17 10.82 -19.04
N MET A 146 -7.13 10.19 -19.60
CA MET A 146 -6.61 8.92 -19.09
C MET A 146 -6.05 9.06 -17.68
N ALA A 147 -5.35 10.15 -17.38
CA ALA A 147 -4.89 10.43 -16.02
C ALA A 147 -6.07 10.60 -15.04
N GLN A 148 -7.17 11.21 -15.46
CA GLN A 148 -8.38 11.32 -14.63
C GLN A 148 -9.07 9.97 -14.40
N ILE A 149 -9.17 9.14 -15.44
CA ILE A 149 -9.70 7.78 -15.33
C ILE A 149 -8.85 6.97 -14.36
N LEU A 150 -7.53 7.07 -14.47
CA LEU A 150 -6.60 6.38 -13.59
C LEU A 150 -6.80 6.78 -12.11
N GLN A 151 -6.98 8.07 -11.85
CA GLN A 151 -7.30 8.59 -10.51
C GLN A 151 -8.65 8.05 -9.99
N GLN A 152 -9.67 7.97 -10.85
CA GLN A 152 -10.98 7.42 -10.47
C GLN A 152 -10.91 5.91 -10.21
N VAL A 153 -10.12 5.17 -11.00
CA VAL A 153 -9.83 3.75 -10.77
C VAL A 153 -9.11 3.57 -9.44
N MET A 154 -8.18 4.46 -9.10
CA MET A 154 -7.51 4.43 -7.80
C MET A 154 -8.54 4.60 -6.66
N VAL A 155 -9.45 5.58 -6.71
CA VAL A 155 -10.53 5.70 -5.69
C VAL A 155 -11.29 4.40 -5.52
N CYS A 156 -11.76 3.83 -6.64
CA CYS A 156 -12.53 2.59 -6.62
C CYS A 156 -11.73 1.43 -6.04
N PHE A 157 -10.45 1.32 -6.39
CA PHE A 157 -9.55 0.31 -5.85
C PHE A 157 -9.40 0.42 -4.32
N PHE A 158 -9.31 1.63 -3.79
CA PHE A 158 -9.23 1.85 -2.34
C PHE A 158 -10.53 1.51 -1.61
N ILE A 159 -11.67 1.88 -2.19
CA ILE A 159 -12.99 1.52 -1.63
C ILE A 159 -13.15 0.00 -1.62
N ALA A 160 -12.83 -0.66 -2.73
CA ALA A 160 -12.90 -2.11 -2.85
C ALA A 160 -11.97 -2.81 -1.85
N MET A 161 -10.71 -2.37 -1.73
CA MET A 161 -9.75 -2.94 -0.77
C MET A 161 -10.22 -2.79 0.67
N ASN A 162 -10.88 -1.68 1.02
CA ASN A 162 -11.43 -1.46 2.35
C ASN A 162 -12.62 -2.38 2.67
N GLN A 163 -13.42 -2.76 1.67
CA GLN A 163 -14.55 -3.68 1.85
C GLN A 163 -14.10 -5.15 1.87
N ILE A 164 -13.12 -5.50 1.05
CA ILE A 164 -12.65 -6.88 0.85
C ILE A 164 -11.65 -7.27 1.94
N GLY A 165 -10.76 -6.37 2.34
CA GLY A 165 -9.68 -6.63 3.31
C GLY A 165 -10.10 -7.34 4.61
N PRO A 166 -11.20 -6.93 5.28
CA PRO A 166 -11.68 -7.57 6.50
C PRO A 166 -12.13 -9.03 6.35
N GLN A 167 -12.44 -9.48 5.13
CA GLN A 167 -12.91 -10.86 4.88
C GLN A 167 -11.76 -11.87 4.76
N PHE A 168 -10.56 -11.41 4.39
CA PHE A 168 -9.39 -12.28 4.17
C PHE A 168 -8.49 -12.44 5.39
N VAL A 169 -8.61 -11.56 6.39
CA VAL A 169 -7.92 -11.72 7.67
C VAL A 169 -8.82 -12.53 8.58
N PRO A 170 -8.38 -13.71 9.07
CA PRO A 170 -9.15 -14.42 10.09
C PRO A 170 -9.34 -13.47 11.26
N ARG A 171 -10.60 -13.20 11.61
CA ARG A 171 -10.98 -12.37 12.75
C ARG A 171 -10.30 -12.99 13.97
N GLU A 172 -9.26 -12.36 14.50
CA GLU A 172 -8.84 -12.63 15.87
C GLU A 172 -10.09 -12.41 16.71
N SER A 173 -10.71 -13.50 17.15
CA SER A 173 -11.75 -13.42 18.16
C SER A 173 -11.13 -12.65 19.32
N ASN A 174 -11.93 -11.86 20.04
CA ASN A 174 -11.50 -11.24 21.28
C ASN A 174 -11.20 -12.34 22.31
N VAL A 175 -10.15 -13.13 22.09
CA VAL A 175 -9.56 -13.96 23.10
C VAL A 175 -8.97 -12.94 24.05
N ASN A 176 -9.63 -12.75 25.18
CA ASN A 176 -9.13 -11.91 26.26
C ASN A 176 -7.66 -12.30 26.44
N THR A 177 -6.74 -11.43 26.03
CA THR A 177 -5.29 -11.72 26.00
C THR A 177 -4.81 -12.10 27.40
N VAL A 178 -5.50 -11.58 28.42
CA VAL A 178 -5.38 -11.94 29.83
C VAL A 178 -5.81 -13.39 30.12
N ALA A 179 -6.90 -13.88 29.52
CA ALA A 179 -7.35 -15.27 29.66
C ALA A 179 -6.41 -16.24 28.94
N LEU A 180 -5.94 -15.90 27.74
CA LEU A 180 -4.92 -16.68 27.02
C LEU A 180 -3.60 -16.73 27.81
N ALA A 181 -3.13 -15.58 28.31
CA ALA A 181 -1.93 -15.50 29.13
C ALA A 181 -2.07 -16.32 30.43
N LYS A 182 -3.24 -16.29 31.08
CA LYS A 182 -3.54 -17.13 32.24
C LYS A 182 -3.50 -18.62 31.88
N GLN A 183 -4.09 -19.03 30.76
CA GLN A 183 -4.04 -20.42 30.30
C GLN A 183 -2.60 -20.88 30.02
N LEU A 184 -1.80 -20.06 29.33
CA LEU A 184 -0.39 -20.36 29.05
C LEU A 184 0.44 -20.46 30.34
N LEU A 185 0.21 -19.57 31.30
CA LEU A 185 0.88 -19.63 32.62
C LEU A 185 0.52 -20.89 33.40
N THR A 186 -0.74 -21.32 33.39
CA THR A 186 -1.18 -22.56 34.04
C THR A 186 -0.53 -23.78 33.41
N ILE A 187 -0.51 -23.85 32.07
CA ILE A 187 0.15 -24.94 31.34
C ILE A 187 1.65 -25.00 31.69
N THR A 188 2.31 -23.84 31.75
CA THR A 188 3.75 -23.74 32.08
C THR A 188 4.04 -24.16 33.53
N LYS A 189 3.15 -23.84 34.48
CA LYS A 189 3.29 -24.29 35.87
C LYS A 189 3.16 -25.79 36.00
N ASN A 190 2.16 -26.37 35.33
CA ASN A 190 1.89 -27.81 35.39
C ASN A 190 3.04 -28.63 34.78
N THR A 191 3.57 -28.20 33.64
CA THR A 191 4.74 -28.86 33.03
C THR A 191 5.98 -28.76 33.91
N LYS A 192 6.23 -27.62 34.56
CA LYS A 192 7.34 -27.48 35.52
C LYS A 192 7.21 -28.43 36.70
N THR A 193 6.02 -28.57 37.29
CA THR A 193 5.79 -29.50 38.40
C THR A 193 5.93 -30.96 37.98
N GLU A 194 5.50 -31.30 36.77
CA GLU A 194 5.61 -32.66 36.25
C GLU A 194 7.08 -33.05 35.99
N VAL A 195 7.87 -32.15 35.41
CA VAL A 195 9.30 -32.35 35.16
C VAL A 195 10.07 -32.47 36.47
N LEU A 196 9.82 -31.59 37.44
CA LEU A 196 10.44 -31.66 38.77
C LEU A 196 10.07 -32.97 39.49
N GLY A 197 8.81 -33.39 39.43
CA GLY A 197 8.37 -34.66 40.03
C GLY A 197 8.95 -35.89 39.33
N LYS A 198 9.22 -35.85 38.03
CA LYS A 198 9.96 -36.91 37.32
C LYS A 198 11.44 -36.93 37.72
N ALA A 199 12.06 -35.76 37.87
CA ALA A 199 13.45 -35.64 38.32
C ALA A 199 13.64 -36.20 39.75
N ASP A 200 12.76 -35.87 40.69
CA ASP A 200 12.81 -36.41 42.07
C ASP A 200 12.60 -37.92 42.11
N ARG A 201 11.67 -38.44 41.29
CA ARG A 201 11.46 -39.90 41.17
C ARG A 201 12.68 -40.63 40.61
N LEU A 202 13.32 -40.06 39.59
CA LEU A 202 14.56 -40.60 39.04
C LEU A 202 15.68 -40.55 40.09
N ALA A 203 15.88 -39.42 40.75
CA ALA A 203 16.87 -39.28 41.82
C ALA A 203 16.66 -40.31 42.95
N GLY A 204 15.41 -40.52 43.38
CA GLY A 204 15.06 -41.55 44.35
C GLY A 204 15.32 -42.98 43.87
N PHE A 205 15.06 -43.27 42.59
CA PHE A 205 15.33 -44.59 42.00
C PHE A 205 16.83 -44.93 41.97
N TYR A 206 17.68 -43.99 41.55
CA TYR A 206 19.13 -44.19 41.50
C TYR A 206 19.77 -44.29 42.90
N LYS A 207 19.24 -43.53 43.87
CA LYS A 207 19.62 -43.63 45.29
C LYS A 207 19.30 -45.00 45.87
N ASN A 208 18.10 -45.52 45.61
CA ASN A 208 17.66 -46.82 46.15
C ASN A 208 18.33 -48.03 45.49
N THR A 209 18.86 -47.88 44.28
CA THR A 209 19.56 -48.95 43.54
C THR A 209 21.08 -48.95 43.73
N GLY A 210 21.63 -48.00 44.50
CA GLY A 210 23.07 -47.89 44.75
C GLY A 210 23.90 -47.51 43.52
N LEU A 211 23.25 -46.98 42.47
CA LEU A 211 23.85 -46.67 41.17
C LEU A 211 24.18 -45.17 41.01
N GLU A 212 24.45 -44.48 42.12
CA GLU A 212 24.66 -43.02 42.16
C GLU A 212 25.81 -42.53 41.26
N ARG A 213 26.83 -43.37 41.01
CA ARG A 213 27.96 -43.03 40.13
C ARG A 213 27.61 -42.90 38.66
N HIS A 214 26.48 -43.45 38.22
CA HIS A 214 25.97 -43.32 36.84
C HIS A 214 24.99 -42.16 36.66
N LEU A 215 24.61 -41.47 37.74
CA LEU A 215 23.69 -40.34 37.69
C LEU A 215 24.27 -39.15 36.92
N SER A 216 25.59 -38.93 36.94
CA SER A 216 26.22 -37.76 36.32
C SER A 216 26.25 -37.80 34.79
N GLU A 217 26.42 -38.98 34.19
CA GLU A 217 26.53 -39.13 32.73
C GLU A 217 25.17 -39.26 32.05
N SER A 218 24.24 -40.03 32.63
CA SER A 218 22.91 -40.27 32.05
C SER A 218 21.99 -39.05 32.17
N PHE A 219 22.16 -38.23 33.22
CA PHE A 219 21.33 -37.04 33.43
C PHE A 219 21.76 -35.88 32.51
N ALA A 220 23.02 -35.82 32.10
CA ALA A 220 23.54 -34.79 31.19
C ALA A 220 22.92 -34.87 29.77
N SER A 221 22.70 -36.09 29.25
CA SER A 221 22.06 -36.31 27.95
C SER A 221 20.56 -36.04 27.98
N GLU A 222 19.86 -36.42 29.05
CA GLU A 222 18.44 -36.14 29.26
C GLU A 222 18.18 -34.63 29.48
N LEU A 223 19.08 -33.93 30.20
CA LEU A 223 19.00 -32.47 30.37
C LEU A 223 19.24 -31.73 29.05
N GLN A 224 20.14 -32.22 28.19
CA GLN A 224 20.35 -31.64 26.86
C GLN A 224 19.09 -31.75 25.99
N LEU A 225 18.40 -32.89 26.04
CA LEU A 225 17.12 -33.10 25.34
C LEU A 225 16.00 -32.21 25.93
N GLY A 226 15.95 -32.04 27.25
CA GLY A 226 14.99 -31.17 27.93
C GLY A 226 15.25 -29.67 27.70
N MET A 227 16.53 -29.26 27.61
CA MET A 227 16.92 -27.86 27.37
C MET A 227 16.66 -27.38 25.93
N THR A 228 16.60 -28.27 24.95
CA THR A 228 16.16 -27.91 23.60
C THR A 228 14.68 -27.49 23.55
N ILE A 229 13.89 -27.89 24.56
CA ILE A 229 12.47 -27.56 24.68
C ILE A 229 12.27 -26.59 25.85
N GLY A 230 12.87 -25.41 25.73
CA GLY A 230 12.45 -24.20 26.44
C GLY A 230 12.82 -24.10 27.92
N THR A 231 13.74 -23.20 28.26
CA THR A 231 13.47 -21.96 29.01
C THR A 231 14.77 -21.29 29.50
N SER A 232 14.82 -19.97 29.30
CA SER A 232 15.72 -18.94 29.85
C SER A 232 17.07 -19.36 30.46
N ARG A 233 18.15 -18.88 29.82
CA ARG A 233 19.56 -18.95 30.24
C ARG A 233 19.80 -18.71 31.75
N LYS A 234 19.02 -17.81 32.36
CA LYS A 234 19.07 -17.52 33.80
C LYS A 234 18.78 -18.72 34.70
N PHE A 235 17.90 -19.62 34.28
CA PHE A 235 17.53 -20.79 35.07
C PHE A 235 18.64 -21.86 35.06
N ARG A 236 19.37 -21.96 33.94
CA ARG A 236 20.55 -22.82 33.82
C ARG A 236 21.66 -22.40 34.77
N GLU A 237 21.93 -21.09 34.84
CA GLU A 237 22.98 -20.53 35.69
C GLU A 237 22.65 -20.69 37.19
N GLU A 238 21.41 -20.41 37.60
CA GLU A 238 20.99 -20.55 38.99
C GLU A 238 20.99 -22.02 39.48
N TYR A 239 20.76 -22.97 38.57
CA TYR A 239 20.77 -24.40 38.91
C TYR A 239 22.18 -24.99 38.95
N ILE A 240 23.10 -24.52 38.09
CA ILE A 240 24.52 -24.90 38.13
C ILE A 240 25.18 -24.43 39.43
N ASP A 241 24.86 -23.23 39.91
CA ASP A 241 25.40 -22.73 41.18
C ASP A 241 24.95 -23.56 42.39
N LYS A 242 23.68 -23.99 42.41
CA LYS A 242 23.18 -24.86 43.48
C LYS A 242 23.80 -26.26 43.44
N LEU A 243 24.04 -26.80 42.24
CA LEU A 243 24.72 -28.09 42.05
C LEU A 243 26.19 -28.03 42.49
N ASN A 244 26.90 -26.93 42.22
CA ASN A 244 28.28 -26.77 42.65
C ASN A 244 28.39 -26.60 44.17
N CYS A 245 27.43 -25.91 44.80
CA CYS A 245 27.37 -25.76 46.26
C CYS A 245 27.12 -27.10 46.98
N GLU A 246 26.25 -27.95 46.43
CA GLU A 246 26.01 -29.29 46.96
C GLU A 246 27.23 -30.21 46.74
N ARG A 247 27.89 -30.14 45.58
CA ARG A 247 29.13 -30.89 45.32
C ARG A 247 30.23 -30.55 46.33
N THR A 248 30.42 -29.27 46.66
CA THR A 248 31.42 -28.86 47.65
C THR A 248 31.12 -29.31 49.07
N LYS A 249 29.86 -29.65 49.40
CA LYS A 249 29.51 -30.22 50.72
C LYS A 249 29.82 -31.71 50.78
N VAL A 250 29.61 -32.43 49.69
CA VAL A 250 29.93 -33.87 49.59
C VAL A 250 31.44 -34.10 49.55
N ASP A 251 32.21 -33.20 48.94
CA ASP A 251 33.69 -33.29 48.95
C ASP A 251 34.32 -32.92 50.31
N ALA A 252 33.51 -32.44 51.26
CA ALA A 252 33.94 -32.03 52.61
C ALA A 252 33.56 -33.04 53.72
N GLU A 253 32.84 -34.11 53.38
CA GLU A 253 32.57 -35.30 54.22
C GLU A 253 33.46 -36.49 53.81
#